data_AF-A0A2X3BUU5-F1
#
_entry.id   AF-A0A2X3BUU5-F1
#
_cell.length_a   1.000
_cell.length_b   1.000
_cell.length_c   1.000
_cell.angle_alpha   90.00
_cell.angle_beta   90.00
_cell.angle_gamma   90.00
#
_symmetry.space_group_name_H-M   'P 1'
#
loop_
_entity.id
_entity.type
_entity.pdbx_description
1 polymer ?
#
loop_
_entity_poly.entity_id
_entity_poly.type
_entity_poly.pdbx_seq_one_letter_code
_entity_poly.pdbx_strand_id
1 'polypeptide(L)'
;MYKTTLSGQVWRFDSLKTLMAKASPARSGDALARDYRHLSRRADGGENGPRRGAADRHSRQPVIPYEQDEVTRLILDTHDAQGFAALRHLTVGDFRDWLLDDATDTATLQRVARAITPEMAAAVSKLMRNQDLILAASKCQVVTRFRNTIGLPGHLSVRLQPNHPTDDLKGIAASMLDGLLYGAGDAVIGINPASDSLPVLAQLNVMLDDIIQRFAIPTQSCILTHVTNTLQLIERGAPVDLVFQVGGRYRSGQQRLRHQSCHAAGGREAALSLRRGTLGNNVMYFETGQGSCLSANAHHGVDQQTCEARAYAVARHFEPLLVNTVGRFYRSGVSLRRQADYSRRAGGSFLRQADGPADRLRRLLYQPRGSGSG
;
A
#
# COMPACT_ATOMS: atom_id res chain seq x y z
N MET A 1 25.58 5.30 -15.22
CA MET A 1 25.25 6.75 -15.24
C MET A 1 24.08 6.98 -16.19
N TYR A 2 23.03 7.67 -15.74
CA TYR A 2 21.83 7.99 -16.52
C TYR A 2 21.93 9.43 -17.02
N LYS A 3 21.65 9.69 -18.30
CA LYS A 3 21.74 11.03 -18.89
C LYS A 3 20.58 11.32 -19.84
N THR A 4 20.12 12.57 -19.87
CA THR A 4 19.16 13.07 -20.87
C THR A 4 19.47 14.53 -21.18
N THR A 5 19.13 14.99 -22.39
CA THR A 5 19.25 16.40 -22.77
C THR A 5 17.85 16.97 -22.89
N LEU A 6 17.56 18.04 -22.15
CA LEU A 6 16.28 18.73 -22.17
C LEU A 6 16.54 20.22 -22.36
N SER A 7 15.92 20.82 -23.37
CA SER A 7 16.06 22.25 -23.72
C SER A 7 17.53 22.72 -23.78
N GLY A 8 18.39 21.90 -24.40
CA GLY A 8 19.83 22.18 -24.54
C GLY A 8 20.68 21.90 -23.29
N GLN A 9 20.08 21.56 -22.15
CA GLN A 9 20.80 21.24 -20.92
C GLN A 9 20.95 19.73 -20.73
N VAL A 10 22.18 19.28 -20.43
CA VAL A 10 22.46 17.87 -20.11
C VAL A 10 22.22 17.61 -18.63
N TRP A 11 21.27 16.72 -18.34
CA TRP A 11 20.94 16.24 -17.00
C TRP A 11 21.60 14.89 -16.77
N ARG A 12 22.29 14.75 -15.63
CA ARG A 12 22.96 13.51 -15.23
C ARG A 12 22.43 13.03 -13.87
N PHE A 13 22.27 11.72 -13.76
CA PHE A 13 21.88 11.02 -12.55
C PHE A 13 22.82 9.83 -12.30
N ASP A 14 23.33 9.74 -11.07
CA ASP A 14 24.41 8.81 -10.73
C ASP A 14 23.91 7.36 -10.64
N SER A 15 22.64 7.17 -10.28
CA SER A 15 22.01 5.86 -10.12
C SER A 15 20.52 5.86 -10.50
N LEU A 16 19.96 4.66 -10.68
CA LEU A 16 18.52 4.47 -10.88
C LEU A 16 17.71 4.98 -9.69
N LYS A 17 18.19 4.75 -8.46
CA LYS A 17 17.59 5.29 -7.23
C LYS A 17 17.50 6.82 -7.24
N THR A 18 18.55 7.48 -7.74
CA THR A 18 18.58 8.94 -7.84
C THR A 18 17.60 9.43 -8.91
N LEU A 19 17.52 8.74 -10.04
CA LEU A 19 16.58 9.05 -11.14
C LEU A 19 15.12 8.90 -10.69
N MET A 20 14.76 7.71 -10.19
CA MET A 20 13.40 7.36 -9.76
C MET A 20 12.85 8.34 -8.72
N ALA A 21 13.68 8.68 -7.75
CA ALA A 21 13.26 9.58 -6.70
C ALA A 21 13.18 11.05 -7.12
N LYS A 22 13.95 11.48 -8.13
CA LYS A 22 13.82 12.84 -8.71
C LYS A 22 12.65 12.94 -9.68
N ALA A 23 12.16 11.80 -10.19
CA ALA A 23 10.94 11.71 -10.98
C ALA A 23 9.66 11.66 -10.11
N SER A 24 9.77 11.37 -8.82
CA SER A 24 8.63 11.45 -7.90
C SER A 24 8.09 12.88 -7.78
N PRO A 25 6.76 13.09 -7.72
CA PRO A 25 6.19 14.33 -7.22
C PRO A 25 6.75 14.67 -5.83
N ALA A 26 6.83 15.96 -5.51
CA ALA A 26 7.41 16.41 -4.25
C ALA A 26 6.67 15.83 -3.03
N ARG A 27 7.41 15.15 -2.14
CA ARG A 27 6.91 14.50 -0.93
C ARG A 27 7.79 14.85 0.27
N SER A 28 7.17 15.13 1.42
CA SER A 28 7.87 15.54 2.65
C SER A 28 8.80 14.44 3.18
N GLY A 29 8.41 13.19 3.06
CA GLY A 29 9.21 12.05 3.49
C GLY A 29 10.44 11.79 2.61
N ASP A 30 10.33 11.95 1.29
CA ASP A 30 11.51 11.89 0.40
C ASP A 30 12.46 13.07 0.68
N ALA A 31 11.93 14.21 1.12
CA ALA A 31 12.73 15.35 1.54
C ALA A 31 13.48 15.13 2.84
N LEU A 32 12.85 14.47 3.80
CA LEU A 32 13.48 14.01 5.04
C LEU A 32 14.59 13.00 4.78
N ALA A 33 14.36 12.03 3.90
CA ALA A 33 15.29 10.93 3.64
C ALA A 33 16.63 11.36 3.03
N ARG A 34 16.69 12.54 2.40
CA ARG A 34 17.81 12.95 1.53
C ARG A 34 18.61 14.15 2.01
N ASP A 35 18.33 14.65 3.21
CA ASP A 35 18.66 15.99 3.65
C ASP A 35 18.13 17.06 2.67
N TYR A 36 17.33 17.99 3.18
CA TYR A 36 16.53 18.97 2.42
C TYR A 36 17.28 19.80 1.35
N ARG A 37 18.62 19.76 1.29
CA ARG A 37 19.47 20.65 0.49
C ARG A 37 19.46 20.37 -1.02
N HIS A 38 18.98 19.23 -1.50
CA HIS A 38 19.12 18.85 -2.92
C HIS A 38 17.83 18.72 -3.75
N LEU A 39 16.65 19.06 -3.21
CA LEU A 39 15.36 18.80 -3.87
C LEU A 39 14.83 19.97 -4.72
N SER A 40 15.18 21.21 -4.40
CA SER A 40 14.43 22.38 -4.87
C SER A 40 14.72 22.87 -6.30
N ARG A 41 15.49 22.14 -7.13
CA ARG A 41 15.90 22.64 -8.48
C ARG A 41 15.80 21.63 -9.65
N ARG A 42 15.14 20.48 -9.50
CA ARG A 42 15.32 19.36 -10.47
C ARG A 42 14.06 18.63 -10.98
N ALA A 43 12.87 19.22 -10.92
CA ALA A 43 11.64 18.56 -11.38
C ALA A 43 11.63 18.32 -12.91
N ASP A 44 11.94 19.33 -13.73
CA ASP A 44 11.73 19.25 -15.20
C ASP A 44 12.59 18.19 -15.91
N GLY A 45 13.87 18.05 -15.50
CA GLY A 45 14.76 17.02 -16.04
C GLY A 45 14.50 15.62 -15.48
N GLY A 46 13.89 15.54 -14.28
CA GLY A 46 13.60 14.30 -13.56
C GLY A 46 12.44 13.52 -14.16
N GLU A 47 11.37 14.18 -14.61
CA GLU A 47 10.24 13.52 -15.27
C GLU A 47 10.59 12.99 -16.67
N ASN A 48 11.47 13.67 -17.40
CA ASN A 48 11.86 13.27 -18.76
C ASN A 48 12.97 12.22 -18.80
N GLY A 49 13.73 12.03 -17.71
CA GLY A 49 14.80 11.03 -17.64
C GLY A 49 14.31 9.57 -17.70
N PRO A 50 13.29 9.16 -16.91
CA PRO A 50 12.73 7.81 -16.95
C PRO A 50 12.08 7.47 -18.29
N ARG A 51 11.48 8.45 -18.99
CA ARG A 51 10.78 8.26 -20.27
C ARG A 51 11.60 7.49 -21.31
N ARG A 52 12.91 7.70 -21.36
CA ARG A 52 13.81 7.06 -22.35
C ARG A 52 14.51 5.79 -21.86
N GLY A 53 14.30 5.39 -20.60
CA GLY A 53 14.87 4.16 -20.06
C GLY A 53 14.11 2.94 -20.58
N ALA A 54 14.81 1.92 -21.09
CA ALA A 54 14.19 0.64 -21.42
C ALA A 54 13.64 -0.03 -20.15
N ALA A 55 12.43 -0.58 -20.22
CA ALA A 55 11.79 -1.27 -19.10
C ALA A 55 12.67 -2.38 -18.50
N ASP A 56 13.38 -3.13 -19.37
CA ASP A 56 14.30 -4.23 -19.05
C ASP A 56 15.43 -3.85 -18.08
N ARG A 57 15.82 -2.56 -18.03
CA ARG A 57 16.88 -2.11 -17.12
C ARG A 57 16.52 -2.26 -15.65
N HIS A 58 15.24 -2.25 -15.29
CA HIS A 58 14.80 -2.38 -13.91
C HIS A 58 14.98 -3.81 -13.37
N SER A 59 14.92 -4.82 -14.25
CA SER A 59 15.19 -6.22 -13.89
C SER A 59 16.71 -6.48 -13.76
N ARG A 60 17.53 -5.88 -14.64
CA ARG A 60 18.99 -6.08 -14.65
C ARG A 60 19.77 -5.27 -13.61
N GLN A 61 19.20 -4.17 -13.10
CA GLN A 61 19.83 -3.30 -12.11
C GLN A 61 18.84 -2.97 -10.99
N PRO A 62 18.62 -3.89 -10.03
CA PRO A 62 17.66 -3.66 -8.96
C PRO A 62 18.08 -2.47 -8.10
N VAL A 63 17.10 -1.72 -7.59
CA VAL A 63 17.35 -0.54 -6.74
C VAL A 63 18.02 -0.90 -5.41
N ILE A 64 17.86 -2.15 -4.96
CA ILE A 64 18.58 -2.74 -3.84
C ILE A 64 19.19 -4.07 -4.31
N PRO A 65 20.51 -4.32 -4.12
CA PRO A 65 21.16 -5.53 -4.63
C PRO A 65 20.49 -6.83 -4.15
N TYR A 66 20.48 -7.85 -5.02
CA TYR A 66 19.82 -9.15 -4.78
C TYR A 66 20.36 -9.85 -3.52
N GLU A 67 21.66 -9.77 -3.28
CA GLU A 67 22.33 -10.42 -2.15
C GLU A 67 21.95 -9.76 -0.82
N GLN A 68 21.57 -8.49 -0.85
CA GLN A 68 21.35 -7.66 0.33
C GLN A 68 19.88 -7.63 0.78
N ASP A 69 18.94 -8.04 -0.07
CA ASP A 69 17.51 -7.81 0.17
C ASP A 69 16.61 -8.94 -0.33
N GLU A 70 15.81 -9.51 0.59
CA GLU A 70 14.88 -10.61 0.30
C GLU A 70 13.71 -10.18 -0.59
N VAL A 71 13.29 -8.92 -0.51
CA VAL A 71 12.22 -8.42 -1.37
C VAL A 71 12.71 -8.36 -2.81
N THR A 72 13.95 -7.92 -3.06
CA THR A 72 14.57 -8.02 -4.38
C THR A 72 14.64 -9.47 -4.84
N ARG A 73 15.06 -10.41 -3.97
CA ARG A 73 15.08 -11.84 -4.33
C ARG A 73 13.71 -12.33 -4.75
N LEU A 74 12.70 -12.11 -3.90
CA LEU A 74 11.31 -12.48 -4.19
C LEU A 74 10.82 -11.90 -5.52
N ILE A 75 11.09 -10.61 -5.78
CA ILE A 75 10.67 -9.94 -7.02
C ILE A 75 11.32 -10.60 -8.24
N LEU A 76 12.62 -10.85 -8.21
CA LEU A 76 13.34 -11.41 -9.37
C LEU A 76 13.08 -12.91 -9.55
N ASP A 77 13.05 -13.68 -8.46
CA ASP A 77 12.83 -15.13 -8.49
C ASP A 77 11.40 -15.50 -8.93
N THR A 78 10.43 -14.58 -8.77
CA THR A 78 9.03 -14.78 -9.18
C THR A 78 8.63 -13.96 -10.41
N HIS A 79 9.60 -13.36 -11.11
CA HIS A 79 9.37 -12.59 -12.32
C HIS A 79 9.05 -13.50 -13.51
N ASP A 80 7.98 -13.17 -14.25
CA ASP A 80 7.66 -13.86 -15.49
C ASP A 80 8.48 -13.29 -16.67
N ALA A 81 9.64 -13.89 -16.91
CA ALA A 81 10.53 -13.49 -17.99
C ALA A 81 9.95 -13.73 -19.39
N GLN A 82 9.09 -14.74 -19.57
CA GLN A 82 8.47 -15.05 -20.86
C GLN A 82 7.38 -14.04 -21.19
N GLY A 83 6.47 -13.76 -20.26
CA GLY A 83 5.48 -12.70 -20.42
C GLY A 83 6.11 -11.32 -20.60
N PHE A 84 7.28 -11.09 -20.01
CA PHE A 84 8.02 -9.83 -20.16
C PHE A 84 8.59 -9.63 -21.57
N ALA A 85 8.76 -10.68 -22.37
CA ALA A 85 9.31 -10.55 -23.73
C ALA A 85 8.47 -9.61 -24.61
N ALA A 86 7.15 -9.56 -24.39
CA ALA A 86 6.24 -8.65 -25.09
C ALA A 86 6.45 -7.18 -24.71
N LEU A 87 6.92 -6.89 -23.48
CA LEU A 87 7.08 -5.54 -22.95
C LEU A 87 8.53 -5.03 -23.01
N ARG A 88 9.52 -5.92 -23.19
CA ARG A 88 10.95 -5.61 -23.06
C ARG A 88 11.45 -4.45 -23.91
N HIS A 89 10.83 -4.26 -25.07
CA HIS A 89 11.22 -3.27 -26.08
C HIS A 89 10.70 -1.87 -25.76
N LEU A 90 9.72 -1.77 -24.87
CA LEU A 90 9.10 -0.50 -24.48
C LEU A 90 10.06 0.29 -23.59
N THR A 91 10.12 1.60 -23.84
CA THR A 91 10.63 2.55 -22.85
C THR A 91 9.59 2.74 -21.75
N VAL A 92 9.93 3.40 -20.63
CA VAL A 92 8.92 3.74 -19.60
C VAL A 92 7.84 4.66 -20.17
N GLY A 93 8.19 5.53 -21.13
CA GLY A 93 7.21 6.36 -21.86
C GLY A 93 6.27 5.51 -22.70
N ASP A 94 6.80 4.63 -23.54
CA ASP A 94 5.98 3.74 -24.38
C ASP A 94 5.14 2.78 -23.52
N PHE A 95 5.64 2.37 -22.36
CA PHE A 95 4.89 1.57 -21.41
C PHE A 95 3.71 2.34 -20.79
N ARG A 96 3.87 3.64 -20.50
CA ARG A 96 2.73 4.49 -20.11
C ARG A 96 1.69 4.53 -21.23
N ASP A 97 2.12 4.78 -22.45
CA ASP A 97 1.20 4.93 -23.57
C ASP A 97 0.49 3.60 -23.87
N TRP A 98 1.20 2.47 -23.78
CA TRP A 98 0.64 1.13 -23.87
C TRP A 98 -0.42 0.84 -22.79
N LEU A 99 -0.21 1.26 -21.53
CA LEU A 99 -1.23 1.12 -20.47
C LEU A 99 -2.48 1.96 -20.73
N LEU A 100 -2.31 3.12 -21.37
CA LEU A 100 -3.41 4.06 -21.66
C LEU A 100 -4.16 3.70 -22.94
N ASP A 101 -3.54 2.96 -23.86
CA ASP A 101 -4.13 2.49 -25.12
C ASP A 101 -5.42 1.68 -24.90
N ASP A 102 -6.46 1.96 -25.68
CA ASP A 102 -7.78 1.33 -25.57
C ASP A 102 -7.74 -0.18 -25.91
N ALA A 103 -6.79 -0.63 -26.72
CA ALA A 103 -6.60 -2.05 -27.04
C ALA A 103 -5.95 -2.83 -25.88
N THR A 104 -5.29 -2.16 -24.93
CA THR A 104 -4.73 -2.80 -23.74
C THR A 104 -5.83 -3.00 -22.70
N ASP A 105 -6.50 -4.15 -22.77
CA ASP A 105 -7.62 -4.51 -21.91
C ASP A 105 -7.22 -5.22 -20.61
N THR A 106 -8.20 -5.44 -19.74
CA THR A 106 -8.02 -6.16 -18.46
C THR A 106 -7.41 -7.55 -18.64
N ALA A 107 -7.84 -8.31 -19.65
CA ALA A 107 -7.33 -9.66 -19.89
C ALA A 107 -5.84 -9.64 -20.27
N THR A 108 -5.43 -8.65 -21.07
CA THR A 108 -4.03 -8.43 -21.44
C THR A 108 -3.19 -8.05 -20.21
N LEU A 109 -3.67 -7.12 -19.39
CA LEU A 109 -2.97 -6.71 -18.16
C LEU A 109 -2.83 -7.87 -17.16
N GLN A 110 -3.85 -8.70 -16.99
CA GLN A 110 -3.79 -9.89 -16.14
C GLN A 110 -2.74 -10.88 -16.61
N ARG A 111 -2.61 -11.09 -17.93
CA ARG A 111 -1.63 -12.00 -18.53
C ARG A 111 -0.19 -11.56 -18.27
N VAL A 112 0.09 -10.26 -18.27
CA VAL A 112 1.45 -9.72 -18.07
C VAL A 112 1.69 -9.20 -16.65
N ALA A 113 0.74 -9.34 -15.73
CA ALA A 113 0.85 -8.76 -14.39
C ALA A 113 2.12 -9.21 -13.64
N ARG A 114 2.50 -10.50 -13.76
CA ARG A 114 3.73 -11.06 -13.15
C ARG A 114 5.01 -10.69 -13.90
N ALA A 115 4.91 -10.24 -15.14
CA ALA A 115 6.02 -9.72 -15.94
C ALA A 115 6.37 -8.26 -15.60
N ILE A 116 5.48 -7.52 -14.93
CA ILE A 116 5.72 -6.15 -14.50
C ILE A 116 6.36 -6.16 -13.10
N THR A 117 7.58 -5.64 -13.00
CA THR A 117 8.25 -5.46 -11.70
C THR A 117 7.72 -4.24 -10.96
N PRO A 118 7.82 -4.19 -9.61
CA PRO A 118 7.38 -3.02 -8.86
C PRO A 118 8.15 -1.74 -9.22
N GLU A 119 9.43 -1.82 -9.59
CA GLU A 119 10.18 -0.67 -10.08
C GLU A 119 9.63 -0.14 -11.41
N MET A 120 9.18 -1.01 -12.33
CA MET A 120 8.51 -0.58 -13.56
C MET A 120 7.18 0.12 -13.27
N ALA A 121 6.35 -0.47 -12.39
CA ALA A 121 5.09 0.13 -11.97
C ALA A 121 5.30 1.49 -11.27
N ALA A 122 6.32 1.60 -10.43
CA ALA A 122 6.72 2.86 -9.82
C ALA A 122 7.24 3.86 -10.86
N ALA A 123 8.03 3.44 -11.84
CA ALA A 123 8.59 4.31 -12.86
C ALA A 123 7.49 4.91 -13.75
N VAL A 124 6.55 4.08 -14.22
CA VAL A 124 5.48 4.52 -15.12
C VAL A 124 4.48 5.43 -14.40
N SER A 125 4.12 5.11 -13.14
CA SER A 125 3.19 5.93 -12.36
C SER A 125 3.74 7.32 -12.03
N LYS A 126 5.07 7.50 -12.00
CA LYS A 126 5.71 8.83 -11.84
C LYS A 126 5.54 9.73 -13.07
N LEU A 127 5.27 9.15 -14.23
CA LEU A 127 5.04 9.90 -15.49
C LEU A 127 3.57 10.22 -15.74
N MET A 128 2.68 9.65 -14.94
CA MET A 128 1.23 9.72 -15.13
C MET A 128 0.63 10.91 -14.38
N ARG A 129 -0.28 11.61 -15.05
CA ARG A 129 -1.17 12.57 -14.38
C ARG A 129 -2.26 11.81 -13.62
N ASN A 130 -3.01 12.48 -12.76
CA ASN A 130 -4.08 11.85 -11.99
C ASN A 130 -5.11 11.11 -12.87
N GLN A 131 -5.50 11.72 -14.00
CA GLN A 131 -6.40 11.09 -14.97
C GLN A 131 -5.81 9.82 -15.60
N ASP A 132 -4.50 9.81 -15.91
CA ASP A 132 -3.80 8.65 -16.46
C ASP A 132 -3.76 7.52 -15.41
N LEU A 133 -3.51 7.86 -14.14
CA LEU A 133 -3.52 6.90 -13.03
C LEU A 133 -4.90 6.26 -12.84
N ILE A 134 -5.97 7.07 -12.90
CA ILE A 134 -7.35 6.59 -12.78
C ILE A 134 -7.71 5.66 -13.95
N LEU A 135 -7.38 6.05 -15.18
CA LEU A 135 -7.67 5.26 -16.38
C LEU A 135 -6.87 3.96 -16.43
N ALA A 136 -5.58 3.98 -16.12
CA ALA A 136 -4.78 2.77 -16.06
C ALA A 136 -5.27 1.84 -14.94
N ALA A 137 -5.62 2.38 -13.77
CA ALA A 137 -6.13 1.59 -12.65
C ALA A 137 -7.51 0.98 -12.93
N SER A 138 -8.40 1.64 -13.68
CA SER A 138 -9.73 1.10 -13.99
C SER A 138 -9.67 -0.15 -14.88
N LYS A 139 -8.61 -0.29 -15.69
CA LYS A 139 -8.32 -1.49 -16.49
C LYS A 139 -7.74 -2.64 -15.65
N CYS A 140 -7.10 -2.34 -14.52
CA CYS A 140 -6.48 -3.31 -13.61
C CYS A 140 -7.50 -3.95 -12.65
N GLN A 141 -8.38 -4.81 -13.17
CA GLN A 141 -9.37 -5.50 -12.33
C GLN A 141 -8.74 -6.68 -11.57
N VAL A 142 -8.80 -6.63 -10.24
CA VAL A 142 -8.31 -7.66 -9.32
C VAL A 142 -9.48 -8.17 -8.49
N VAL A 143 -9.83 -9.44 -8.67
CA VAL A 143 -10.94 -10.09 -7.97
C VAL A 143 -10.40 -11.11 -6.98
N THR A 144 -10.80 -11.01 -5.72
CA THR A 144 -10.38 -11.90 -4.63
C THR A 144 -11.59 -12.52 -3.95
N ARG A 145 -11.42 -13.71 -3.35
CA ARG A 145 -12.52 -14.50 -2.77
C ARG A 145 -12.12 -15.17 -1.45
N PHE A 146 -13.01 -15.07 -0.47
CA PHE A 146 -12.94 -15.85 0.77
C PHE A 146 -14.33 -16.32 1.18
N ARG A 147 -15.11 -15.50 1.89
CA ARG A 147 -16.53 -15.76 2.20
C ARG A 147 -17.49 -15.03 1.26
N ASN A 148 -17.01 -13.96 0.65
CA ASN A 148 -17.64 -13.24 -0.45
C ASN A 148 -16.62 -12.98 -1.57
N THR A 149 -17.02 -12.22 -2.60
CA THR A 149 -16.16 -11.81 -3.71
C THR A 149 -15.96 -10.30 -3.66
N ILE A 150 -14.70 -9.84 -3.71
CA ILE A 150 -14.33 -8.42 -3.69
C ILE A 150 -13.67 -8.05 -5.02
N GLY A 151 -13.93 -6.83 -5.51
CA GLY A 151 -13.25 -6.25 -6.69
C GLY A 151 -14.01 -6.35 -8.01
N LEU A 152 -15.28 -6.78 -8.00
CA LEU A 152 -16.12 -6.80 -9.20
C LEU A 152 -16.49 -5.36 -9.66
N PRO A 153 -16.60 -5.12 -10.99
CA PRO A 153 -17.11 -3.85 -11.51
C PRO A 153 -18.48 -3.49 -10.94
N GLY A 154 -18.72 -2.19 -10.70
CA GLY A 154 -19.97 -1.69 -10.14
C GLY A 154 -20.15 -1.91 -8.63
N HIS A 155 -19.14 -2.46 -7.94
CA HIS A 155 -19.17 -2.70 -6.50
C HIS A 155 -18.09 -1.88 -5.78
N LEU A 156 -18.41 -1.39 -4.58
CA LEU A 156 -17.46 -0.74 -3.68
C LEU A 156 -17.59 -1.36 -2.30
N SER A 157 -16.55 -2.08 -1.88
CA SER A 157 -16.51 -2.72 -0.57
C SER A 157 -15.89 -1.83 0.50
N VAL A 158 -16.41 -1.93 1.72
CA VAL A 158 -16.06 -1.07 2.85
C VAL A 158 -15.60 -1.91 4.03
N ARG A 159 -14.43 -1.56 4.59
CA ARG A 159 -13.97 -2.10 5.87
C ARG A 159 -14.80 -1.47 7.00
N LEU A 160 -15.39 -2.29 7.85
CA LEU A 160 -15.94 -1.86 9.12
C LEU A 160 -14.91 -2.09 10.22
N GLN A 161 -14.48 -1.02 10.90
CA GLN A 161 -13.44 -1.10 11.94
C GLN A 161 -13.92 -0.56 13.30
N PRO A 162 -14.67 -1.38 14.08
CA PRO A 162 -15.26 -0.96 15.34
C PRO A 162 -14.23 -1.02 16.49
N ASN A 163 -13.22 -0.16 16.44
CA ASN A 163 -12.21 -0.10 17.51
C ASN A 163 -12.79 0.50 18.79
N HIS A 164 -12.40 -0.03 19.95
CA HIS A 164 -12.71 0.55 21.25
C HIS A 164 -11.42 0.87 22.03
N PRO A 165 -11.32 2.01 22.75
CA PRO A 165 -10.08 2.40 23.45
C PRO A 165 -9.53 1.39 24.47
N THR A 166 -10.40 0.52 24.97
CA THR A 166 -10.09 -0.51 25.97
C THR A 166 -10.51 -1.92 25.53
N ASP A 167 -10.81 -2.11 24.24
CA ASP A 167 -11.31 -3.37 23.68
C ASP A 167 -12.58 -3.91 24.39
N ASP A 168 -13.50 -3.01 24.79
CA ASP A 168 -14.76 -3.41 25.43
C ASP A 168 -15.69 -4.07 24.41
N LEU A 169 -16.06 -5.33 24.65
CA LEU A 169 -16.84 -6.14 23.72
C LEU A 169 -18.20 -5.51 23.39
N LYS A 170 -18.86 -4.86 24.36
CA LYS A 170 -20.18 -4.25 24.15
C LYS A 170 -20.05 -3.00 23.29
N GLY A 171 -19.06 -2.15 23.55
CA GLY A 171 -18.77 -0.97 22.75
C GLY A 171 -18.42 -1.33 21.30
N ILE A 172 -17.62 -2.37 21.12
CA ILE A 172 -17.28 -2.90 19.80
C ILE A 172 -18.53 -3.42 19.08
N ALA A 173 -19.34 -4.25 19.75
CA ALA A 173 -20.58 -4.80 19.16
C ALA A 173 -21.58 -3.69 18.78
N ALA A 174 -21.71 -2.65 19.59
CA ALA A 174 -22.57 -1.51 19.29
C ALA A 174 -22.09 -0.74 18.03
N SER A 175 -20.79 -0.45 17.94
CA SER A 175 -20.21 0.20 16.76
C SER A 175 -20.28 -0.68 15.51
N MET A 176 -20.15 -2.00 15.67
CA MET A 176 -20.31 -2.97 14.59
C MET A 176 -21.74 -2.97 14.06
N LEU A 177 -22.74 -2.99 14.94
CA LEU A 177 -24.15 -2.95 14.54
C LEU A 177 -24.47 -1.68 13.75
N ASP A 178 -24.03 -0.51 14.23
CA ASP A 178 -24.23 0.76 13.53
C ASP A 178 -23.63 0.71 12.13
N GLY A 179 -22.37 0.27 11.99
CA GLY A 179 -21.72 0.14 10.69
C GLY A 179 -22.43 -0.84 9.73
N LEU A 180 -22.91 -1.97 10.23
CA LEU A 180 -23.67 -2.94 9.44
C LEU A 180 -24.99 -2.35 8.91
N LEU A 181 -25.67 -1.49 9.69
CA LEU A 181 -26.89 -0.80 9.25
C LEU A 181 -26.64 0.16 8.08
N TYR A 182 -25.42 0.68 7.93
CA TYR A 182 -24.97 1.46 6.77
C TYR A 182 -24.44 0.62 5.62
N GLY A 183 -24.49 -0.72 5.71
CA GLY A 183 -23.96 -1.63 4.70
C GLY A 183 -22.43 -1.71 4.67
N ALA A 184 -21.75 -1.28 5.74
CA ALA A 184 -20.30 -1.42 5.86
C ALA A 184 -19.93 -2.81 6.40
N GLY A 185 -18.73 -3.28 6.04
CA GLY A 185 -18.16 -4.52 6.57
C GLY A 185 -18.16 -5.67 5.59
N ASP A 186 -18.61 -5.48 4.34
CA ASP A 186 -18.49 -6.49 3.29
C ASP A 186 -17.03 -6.75 2.89
N ALA A 187 -16.14 -5.77 2.98
CA ALA A 187 -14.71 -6.00 2.75
C ALA A 187 -14.08 -6.84 3.87
N VAL A 188 -14.32 -6.45 5.12
CA VAL A 188 -13.87 -7.13 6.35
C VAL A 188 -14.46 -6.38 7.54
N ILE A 189 -14.80 -7.11 8.61
CA ILE A 189 -15.03 -6.56 9.94
C ILE A 189 -13.73 -6.71 10.74
N GLY A 190 -12.95 -5.63 10.77
CA GLY A 190 -11.59 -5.63 11.30
C GLY A 190 -11.49 -4.91 12.64
N ILE A 191 -10.77 -5.44 13.62
CA ILE A 191 -10.49 -4.71 14.88
C ILE A 191 -8.98 -4.50 14.99
N ASN A 192 -8.55 -3.25 15.19
CA ASN A 192 -7.20 -2.94 15.64
C ASN A 192 -7.21 -2.81 17.16
N PRO A 193 -6.81 -3.87 17.89
CA PRO A 193 -7.00 -3.95 19.33
C PRO A 193 -6.08 -2.97 20.06
N ALA A 194 -6.53 -2.46 21.20
CA ALA A 194 -5.70 -1.71 22.14
C ALA A 194 -4.73 -2.62 22.93
N SER A 195 -5.10 -3.89 23.10
CA SER A 195 -4.37 -4.92 23.84
C SER A 195 -3.68 -5.93 22.91
N ASP A 196 -2.48 -6.37 23.29
CA ASP A 196 -1.78 -7.52 22.66
C ASP A 196 -1.96 -8.84 23.46
N SER A 197 -2.89 -8.86 24.41
CA SER A 197 -3.16 -10.02 25.27
C SER A 197 -3.90 -11.13 24.52
N LEU A 198 -3.30 -12.32 24.40
CA LEU A 198 -3.89 -13.45 23.68
C LEU A 198 -5.30 -13.83 24.16
N PRO A 199 -5.62 -13.87 25.46
CA PRO A 199 -7.01 -14.04 25.92
C PRO A 199 -7.99 -13.00 25.36
N VAL A 200 -7.61 -11.72 25.33
CA VAL A 200 -8.46 -10.64 24.80
C VAL A 200 -8.64 -10.82 23.30
N LEU A 201 -7.55 -11.07 22.58
CA LEU A 201 -7.59 -11.31 21.14
C LEU A 201 -8.45 -12.53 20.77
N ALA A 202 -8.40 -13.59 21.57
CA ALA A 202 -9.26 -14.77 21.40
C ALA A 202 -10.73 -14.43 21.59
N GLN A 203 -11.08 -13.68 22.65
CA GLN A 203 -12.45 -13.23 22.90
C GLN A 203 -12.98 -12.38 21.74
N LEU A 204 -12.16 -11.49 21.18
CA LEU A 204 -12.54 -10.67 20.02
C LEU A 204 -12.81 -11.54 18.78
N ASN A 205 -11.97 -12.54 18.50
CA ASN A 205 -12.20 -13.47 17.37
C ASN A 205 -13.51 -14.24 17.55
N VAL A 206 -13.74 -14.82 18.74
CA VAL A 206 -14.97 -15.58 19.04
C VAL A 206 -16.21 -14.70 18.90
N MET A 207 -16.19 -13.49 19.48
CA MET A 207 -17.31 -12.56 19.37
C MET A 207 -17.64 -12.22 17.91
N LEU A 208 -16.64 -11.93 17.08
CA LEU A 208 -16.86 -11.62 15.67
C LEU A 208 -17.41 -12.83 14.91
N ASP A 209 -16.87 -14.02 15.12
CA ASP A 209 -17.38 -15.25 14.49
C ASP A 209 -18.83 -15.52 14.90
N ASP A 210 -19.14 -15.46 16.20
CA ASP A 210 -20.48 -15.69 16.73
C ASP A 210 -21.52 -14.77 16.07
N ILE A 211 -21.21 -13.48 15.92
CA ILE A 211 -22.12 -12.53 15.27
C ILE A 211 -22.25 -12.83 13.77
N ILE A 212 -21.14 -13.08 13.07
CA ILE A 212 -21.15 -13.41 11.64
C ILE A 212 -21.99 -14.67 11.38
N GLN A 213 -21.77 -15.74 12.15
CA GLN A 213 -22.50 -17.00 11.98
C GLN A 213 -23.97 -16.85 12.36
N ARG A 214 -24.28 -16.22 13.50
CA ARG A 214 -25.65 -16.09 14.01
C ARG A 214 -26.57 -15.34 13.05
N PHE A 215 -26.04 -14.32 12.36
CA PHE A 215 -26.80 -13.53 11.39
C PHE A 215 -26.50 -13.92 9.94
N ALA A 216 -25.73 -14.99 9.70
CA ALA A 216 -25.31 -15.45 8.38
C ALA A 216 -24.76 -14.31 7.49
N ILE A 217 -23.95 -13.42 8.08
CA ILE A 217 -23.43 -12.24 7.38
C ILE A 217 -22.39 -12.71 6.36
N PRO A 218 -22.52 -12.37 5.07
CA PRO A 218 -21.58 -12.81 4.02
C PRO A 218 -20.31 -11.95 4.05
N THR A 219 -19.53 -12.08 5.12
CA THR A 219 -18.27 -11.35 5.34
C THR A 219 -17.27 -12.18 6.15
N GLN A 220 -16.09 -11.60 6.38
CA GLN A 220 -14.97 -12.15 7.13
C GLN A 220 -14.54 -11.21 8.25
N SER A 221 -14.03 -11.80 9.33
CA SER A 221 -13.43 -11.07 10.44
C SER A 221 -11.90 -10.95 10.31
N CYS A 222 -11.32 -9.96 10.99
CA CYS A 222 -9.88 -9.86 11.14
C CYS A 222 -9.51 -9.12 12.43
N ILE A 223 -8.66 -9.71 13.27
CA ILE A 223 -8.00 -8.98 14.35
C ILE A 223 -6.62 -8.55 13.86
N LEU A 224 -6.39 -7.24 13.76
CA LEU A 224 -5.20 -6.62 13.18
C LEU A 224 -4.03 -6.62 14.19
N THR A 225 -3.68 -7.80 14.69
CA THR A 225 -2.53 -8.02 15.60
C THR A 225 -1.29 -8.50 14.83
N HIS A 226 -0.17 -8.68 15.54
CA HIS A 226 1.03 -9.26 14.95
C HIS A 226 0.79 -10.73 14.57
N VAL A 227 1.26 -11.15 13.40
CA VAL A 227 1.05 -12.51 12.86
C VAL A 227 1.43 -13.65 13.81
N THR A 228 2.42 -13.44 14.70
CA THR A 228 2.78 -14.43 15.73
C THR A 228 1.66 -14.66 16.74
N ASN A 229 0.90 -13.62 17.10
CA ASN A 229 -0.27 -13.77 17.97
C ASN A 229 -1.36 -14.53 17.23
N THR A 230 -1.57 -14.23 15.94
CA THR A 230 -2.52 -14.97 15.09
C THR A 230 -2.19 -16.46 15.02
N LEU A 231 -0.93 -16.83 14.81
CA LEU A 231 -0.49 -18.23 14.82
C LEU A 231 -0.85 -18.93 16.13
N GLN A 232 -0.51 -18.30 17.27
CA GLN A 232 -0.83 -18.88 18.57
C GLN A 232 -2.33 -18.90 18.90
N LEU A 233 -3.13 -18.03 18.27
CA LEU A 233 -4.60 -18.06 18.39
C LEU A 233 -5.16 -19.24 17.60
N ILE A 234 -4.64 -19.49 16.39
CA ILE A 234 -5.00 -20.64 15.56
C ILE A 234 -4.64 -21.94 16.28
N GLU A 235 -3.44 -22.04 16.86
CA GLU A 235 -3.02 -23.20 17.67
C GLU A 235 -3.96 -23.49 18.85
N ARG A 236 -4.57 -22.44 19.42
CA ARG A 236 -5.56 -22.54 20.51
C ARG A 236 -7.00 -22.73 20.02
N GLY A 237 -7.21 -22.90 18.71
CA GLY A 237 -8.52 -23.15 18.12
C GLY A 237 -9.41 -21.89 17.95
N ALA A 238 -8.84 -20.69 17.98
CA ALA A 238 -9.62 -19.47 17.75
C ALA A 238 -10.13 -19.39 16.29
N PRO A 239 -11.33 -18.85 16.05
CA PRO A 239 -11.93 -18.79 14.71
C PRO A 239 -11.37 -17.64 13.88
N VAL A 240 -10.13 -17.78 13.42
CA VAL A 240 -9.45 -16.77 12.59
C VAL A 240 -9.87 -16.90 11.13
N ASP A 241 -10.47 -15.85 10.56
CA ASP A 241 -10.77 -15.79 9.12
C ASP A 241 -9.59 -15.25 8.31
N LEU A 242 -9.11 -14.05 8.61
CA LEU A 242 -7.98 -13.41 7.92
C LEU A 242 -6.75 -13.22 8.83
N VAL A 243 -5.56 -13.29 8.22
CA VAL A 243 -4.28 -12.99 8.86
C VAL A 243 -3.80 -11.62 8.43
N PHE A 244 -3.69 -10.71 9.40
CA PHE A 244 -3.19 -9.37 9.18
C PHE A 244 -1.65 -9.31 9.21
N GLN A 245 -1.06 -8.51 8.32
CA GLN A 245 0.36 -8.20 8.36
C GLN A 245 0.65 -6.79 7.82
N VAL A 246 1.50 -6.04 8.53
CA VAL A 246 2.03 -4.77 8.01
C VAL A 246 3.12 -5.05 6.97
N GLY A 247 2.87 -4.64 5.73
CA GLY A 247 3.81 -4.65 4.61
C GLY A 247 4.79 -3.47 4.64
N GLY A 248 5.95 -3.64 3.99
CA GLY A 248 6.93 -2.55 3.83
C GLY A 248 7.82 -2.26 5.04
N ARG A 249 7.90 -3.16 6.03
CA ARG A 249 8.86 -3.08 7.16
C ARG A 249 10.00 -4.10 7.03
N TYR A 250 10.43 -4.36 5.81
CA TYR A 250 11.52 -5.29 5.49
C TYR A 250 12.85 -4.66 5.88
N ARG A 251 13.28 -4.84 7.13
CA ARG A 251 14.49 -4.22 7.70
C ARG A 251 15.77 -4.85 7.16
N SER A 252 16.71 -4.06 6.68
CA SER A 252 18.07 -4.51 6.34
C SER A 252 18.73 -5.38 7.43
N GLY A 253 19.13 -6.60 7.08
CA GLY A 253 19.87 -7.53 7.94
C GLY A 253 19.47 -8.99 7.72
N GLN A 254 20.40 -9.82 7.25
CA GLN A 254 20.15 -11.21 6.80
C GLN A 254 19.44 -12.12 7.82
N GLN A 255 19.53 -11.83 9.13
CA GLN A 255 18.95 -12.69 10.18
C GLN A 255 17.50 -12.32 10.59
N ARG A 256 17.06 -11.06 10.44
CA ARG A 256 15.71 -10.63 10.90
C ARG A 256 14.66 -10.55 9.78
N LEU A 257 15.09 -10.52 8.51
CA LEU A 257 14.21 -10.55 7.32
C LEU A 257 13.65 -11.94 7.02
N ARG A 258 14.50 -12.98 7.12
CA ARG A 258 14.09 -14.39 6.98
C ARG A 258 12.90 -14.73 7.87
N HIS A 259 12.76 -14.06 9.02
CA HIS A 259 11.64 -14.28 9.91
C HIS A 259 10.32 -13.70 9.39
N GLN A 260 10.28 -12.52 8.75
CA GLN A 260 9.01 -11.88 8.33
C GLN A 260 8.33 -12.58 7.14
N SER A 261 9.10 -12.98 6.12
CA SER A 261 8.57 -13.75 4.99
C SER A 261 8.12 -15.15 5.44
N CYS A 262 8.87 -15.79 6.35
CA CYS A 262 8.46 -17.04 6.99
C CYS A 262 7.22 -16.90 7.86
N HIS A 263 7.06 -15.79 8.60
CA HIS A 263 5.85 -15.56 9.40
C HIS A 263 4.61 -15.32 8.53
N ALA A 264 4.73 -14.57 7.43
CA ALA A 264 3.61 -14.38 6.51
C ALA A 264 3.22 -15.68 5.80
N ALA A 265 4.21 -16.49 5.40
CA ALA A 265 3.99 -17.82 4.83
C ALA A 265 3.32 -18.76 5.85
N GLY A 266 3.87 -18.85 7.06
CA GLY A 266 3.31 -19.68 8.13
C GLY A 266 1.92 -19.21 8.55
N GLY A 267 1.68 -17.90 8.62
CA GLY A 267 0.36 -17.32 8.89
C GLY A 267 -0.66 -17.73 7.82
N ARG A 268 -0.29 -17.61 6.52
CA ARG A 268 -1.14 -18.04 5.41
C ARG A 268 -1.46 -19.53 5.51
N GLU A 269 -0.46 -20.37 5.71
CA GLU A 269 -0.64 -21.83 5.81
C GLU A 269 -1.54 -22.20 7.00
N ALA A 270 -1.31 -21.61 8.16
CA ALA A 270 -2.12 -21.83 9.35
C ALA A 270 -3.59 -21.43 9.11
N ALA A 271 -3.86 -20.27 8.51
CA ALA A 271 -5.23 -19.85 8.22
C ALA A 271 -5.90 -20.72 7.15
N LEU A 272 -5.18 -21.16 6.13
CA LEU A 272 -5.69 -22.11 5.13
C LEU A 272 -6.06 -23.46 5.77
N SER A 273 -5.29 -23.91 6.76
CA SER A 273 -5.57 -25.17 7.47
C SER A 273 -6.93 -25.19 8.17
N LEU A 274 -7.46 -24.01 8.53
CA LEU A 274 -8.77 -23.86 9.15
C LEU A 274 -9.94 -24.06 8.18
N ARG A 275 -9.71 -23.94 6.86
CA ARG A 275 -10.72 -24.15 5.80
C ARG A 275 -12.01 -23.34 6.00
N ARG A 276 -11.88 -22.09 6.43
CA ARG A 276 -13.02 -21.22 6.78
C ARG A 276 -13.59 -20.41 5.60
N GLY A 277 -12.90 -20.42 4.45
CA GLY A 277 -13.39 -19.79 3.23
C GLY A 277 -14.47 -20.62 2.56
N THR A 278 -15.58 -20.00 2.17
CA THR A 278 -16.72 -20.69 1.53
C THR A 278 -16.72 -20.56 0.00
N LEU A 279 -16.07 -19.52 -0.54
CA LEU A 279 -15.95 -19.24 -1.98
C LEU A 279 -14.51 -19.23 -2.49
N GLY A 280 -13.53 -19.04 -1.62
CA GLY A 280 -12.13 -18.96 -1.99
C GLY A 280 -11.18 -18.99 -0.80
N ASN A 281 -9.89 -18.86 -1.09
CA ASN A 281 -8.79 -19.11 -0.16
C ASN A 281 -7.87 -17.90 0.03
N ASN A 282 -8.32 -16.69 -0.34
CA ASN A 282 -7.57 -15.47 -0.08
C ASN A 282 -7.69 -15.13 1.42
N VAL A 283 -6.72 -15.56 2.23
CA VAL A 283 -6.76 -15.45 3.70
C VAL A 283 -5.91 -14.32 4.29
N MET A 284 -5.13 -13.63 3.45
CA MET A 284 -4.19 -12.61 3.92
C MET A 284 -4.78 -11.20 3.80
N TYR A 285 -4.49 -10.35 4.78
CA TYR A 285 -4.78 -8.93 4.74
C TYR A 285 -3.49 -8.13 5.02
N PHE A 286 -3.00 -7.38 4.03
CA PHE A 286 -1.84 -6.51 4.21
C PHE A 286 -2.22 -5.04 4.38
N GLU A 287 -1.52 -4.34 5.27
CA GLU A 287 -1.47 -2.88 5.27
C GLU A 287 -0.08 -2.39 4.89
N THR A 288 0.00 -1.56 3.87
CA THR A 288 1.23 -0.89 3.42
C THR A 288 1.16 0.61 3.75
N GLY A 289 2.12 1.41 3.29
CA GLY A 289 2.06 2.84 3.51
C GLY A 289 3.36 3.53 3.17
N GLN A 290 3.25 4.58 2.37
CA GLN A 290 4.39 5.41 2.02
C GLN A 290 5.03 6.01 3.28
N GLY A 291 6.32 5.73 3.44
CA GLY A 291 7.11 6.14 4.59
C GLY A 291 7.36 5.04 5.62
N SER A 292 6.72 3.88 5.53
CA SER A 292 7.02 2.73 6.40
C SER A 292 8.50 2.34 6.36
N CYS A 293 9.09 2.25 5.16
CA CYS A 293 10.51 1.94 4.96
C CYS A 293 11.41 3.03 5.53
N LEU A 294 11.01 4.31 5.45
CA LEU A 294 11.77 5.42 6.03
C LEU A 294 11.76 5.35 7.56
N SER A 295 10.58 5.22 8.17
CA SER A 295 10.43 5.11 9.63
C SER A 295 11.12 3.87 10.21
N ALA A 296 11.22 2.80 9.42
CA ALA A 296 11.95 1.59 9.80
C ALA A 296 13.46 1.64 9.53
N ASN A 297 13.97 2.76 8.98
CA ASN A 297 15.34 2.90 8.48
C ASN A 297 15.76 1.79 7.49
N ALA A 298 14.82 1.39 6.63
CA ALA A 298 14.90 0.24 5.74
C ALA A 298 14.73 0.62 4.26
N HIS A 299 14.77 1.90 3.94
CA HIS A 299 14.54 2.41 2.58
C HIS A 299 15.75 2.33 1.63
N HIS A 300 16.98 2.10 2.12
CA HIS A 300 18.19 2.00 1.30
C HIS A 300 18.42 3.14 0.28
N GLY A 301 17.95 4.35 0.60
CA GLY A 301 18.02 5.53 -0.29
C GLY A 301 17.02 5.54 -1.46
N VAL A 302 16.11 4.56 -1.49
CA VAL A 302 14.99 4.45 -2.43
C VAL A 302 13.84 5.38 -1.99
N ASP A 303 13.17 6.02 -2.94
CA ASP A 303 12.02 6.89 -2.64
C ASP A 303 10.81 6.12 -2.11
N GLN A 304 9.91 6.83 -1.44
CA GLN A 304 8.74 6.24 -0.79
C GLN A 304 7.79 5.54 -1.76
N GLN A 305 7.58 6.08 -2.97
CA GLN A 305 6.67 5.48 -3.93
C GLN A 305 7.24 4.18 -4.51
N THR A 306 8.56 4.13 -4.77
CA THR A 306 9.22 2.89 -5.21
C THR A 306 9.24 1.85 -4.09
N CYS A 307 9.49 2.26 -2.84
CA CYS A 307 9.37 1.38 -1.67
C CYS A 307 7.95 0.80 -1.52
N GLU A 308 6.93 1.62 -1.74
CA GLU A 308 5.53 1.21 -1.65
C GLU A 308 5.16 0.18 -2.72
N ALA A 309 5.58 0.40 -3.98
CA ALA A 309 5.38 -0.57 -5.05
C ALA A 309 6.02 -1.93 -4.72
N ARG A 310 7.20 -1.93 -4.11
CA ARG A 310 7.88 -3.15 -3.66
C ARG A 310 7.11 -3.87 -2.55
N ALA A 311 6.46 -3.13 -1.64
CA ALA A 311 5.58 -3.73 -0.64
C ALA A 311 4.38 -4.45 -1.28
N TYR A 312 3.80 -3.89 -2.36
CA TYR A 312 2.75 -4.57 -3.11
C TYR A 312 3.23 -5.86 -3.77
N ALA A 313 4.48 -5.91 -4.26
CA ALA A 313 5.04 -7.14 -4.83
C ALA A 313 5.14 -8.27 -3.78
N VAL A 314 5.50 -7.93 -2.54
CA VAL A 314 5.49 -8.92 -1.44
C VAL A 314 4.06 -9.35 -1.13
N ALA A 315 3.13 -8.42 -0.96
CA ALA A 315 1.73 -8.77 -0.71
C ALA A 315 1.18 -9.69 -1.81
N ARG A 316 1.41 -9.37 -3.08
CA ARG A 316 0.99 -10.15 -4.25
C ARG A 316 1.50 -11.61 -4.24
N HIS A 317 2.62 -11.90 -3.59
CA HIS A 317 3.12 -13.27 -3.48
C HIS A 317 2.22 -14.16 -2.60
N PHE A 318 1.54 -13.57 -1.61
CA PHE A 318 0.71 -14.31 -0.66
C PHE A 318 -0.78 -14.35 -1.02
N GLU A 319 -1.15 -13.86 -2.22
CA GLU A 319 -2.52 -13.86 -2.75
C GLU A 319 -3.56 -13.35 -1.73
N PRO A 320 -3.40 -12.11 -1.23
CA PRO A 320 -4.25 -11.58 -0.17
C PRO A 320 -5.66 -11.31 -0.66
N LEU A 321 -6.60 -11.29 0.29
CA LEU A 321 -7.93 -10.76 0.05
C LEU A 321 -7.87 -9.25 -0.13
N LEU A 322 -7.10 -8.59 0.74
CA LEU A 322 -7.03 -7.14 0.87
C LEU A 322 -5.58 -6.65 0.97
N VAL A 323 -5.29 -5.53 0.31
CA VAL A 323 -4.06 -4.76 0.48
C VAL A 323 -4.43 -3.29 0.57
N ASN A 324 -4.30 -2.70 1.76
CA ASN A 324 -4.66 -1.30 1.99
C ASN A 324 -3.42 -0.46 2.24
N THR A 325 -3.21 0.60 1.45
CA THR A 325 -2.20 1.60 1.77
C THR A 325 -2.72 2.54 2.85
N VAL A 326 -1.93 2.77 3.89
CA VAL A 326 -2.21 3.79 4.91
C VAL A 326 -1.41 5.04 4.59
N GLY A 327 -2.08 6.03 4.00
CA GLY A 327 -1.55 7.38 3.84
C GLY A 327 -1.95 8.26 5.02
N ARG A 328 -1.02 9.03 5.58
CA ARG A 328 -1.40 10.19 6.41
C ARG A 328 -1.76 11.34 5.47
N PHE A 329 -2.94 11.93 5.64
CA PHE A 329 -3.31 13.15 4.91
C PHE A 329 -2.34 14.29 5.27
N TYR A 330 -1.52 14.71 4.31
CA TYR A 330 -0.72 15.92 4.43
C TYR A 330 -1.53 17.09 3.86
N ARG A 331 -1.94 18.03 4.72
CA ARG A 331 -2.69 19.23 4.30
C ARG A 331 -1.93 20.00 3.21
N SER A 332 -2.62 20.33 2.12
CA SER A 332 -2.19 21.38 1.20
C SER A 332 -2.02 22.70 1.96
N GLY A 333 -0.87 23.38 1.82
CA GLY A 333 -0.58 24.68 2.44
C GLY A 333 0.27 24.64 3.72
N VAL A 334 0.60 23.46 4.26
CA VAL A 334 1.60 23.34 5.35
C VAL A 334 2.96 23.05 4.72
N SER A 335 3.99 23.84 5.07
CA SER A 335 5.32 23.67 4.47
C SER A 335 5.86 22.26 4.71
N LEU A 336 6.56 21.71 3.71
CA LEU A 336 7.17 20.36 3.78
C LEU A 336 8.01 20.19 5.05
N ARG A 337 8.72 21.26 5.49
CA ARG A 337 9.45 21.30 6.78
C ARG A 337 8.55 21.06 7.99
N ARG A 338 7.41 21.77 8.10
CA ARG A 338 6.49 21.57 9.24
C ARG A 338 5.87 20.18 9.24
N GLN A 339 5.57 19.62 8.07
CA GLN A 339 5.05 18.25 7.95
C GLN A 339 6.10 17.19 8.33
N ALA A 340 7.36 17.46 7.99
CA ALA A 340 8.50 16.62 8.32
C ALA A 340 8.82 16.62 9.83
N ASP A 341 8.72 17.77 10.50
CA ASP A 341 8.92 17.87 11.95
C ASP A 341 7.82 17.14 12.74
N TYR A 342 6.58 17.13 12.24
CA TYR A 342 5.48 16.35 12.83
C TYR A 342 5.72 14.83 12.79
N SER A 343 6.47 14.34 11.80
CA SER A 343 6.77 12.92 11.64
C SER A 343 7.76 12.39 12.70
N ARG A 344 8.40 13.28 13.47
CA ARG A 344 9.34 12.93 14.55
C ARG A 344 8.68 12.66 15.91
N ARG A 345 7.38 12.95 16.06
CA ARG A 345 6.65 12.69 17.32
C ARG A 345 6.03 11.30 17.30
N ALA A 346 6.61 10.37 18.05
CA ALA A 346 5.98 9.08 18.34
C ALA A 346 4.74 9.29 19.22
N GLY A 347 3.62 8.65 18.88
CA GLY A 347 2.49 8.46 19.80
C GLY A 347 1.54 9.65 20.01
N GLY A 348 0.80 10.07 18.97
CA GLY A 348 -0.32 11.00 19.14
C GLY A 348 -1.47 10.69 18.18
N SER A 349 -2.62 10.27 18.72
CA SER A 349 -3.89 10.24 17.99
C SER A 349 -4.34 11.66 17.67
N PHE A 350 -5.14 11.83 16.61
CA PHE A 350 -5.54 13.11 16.02
C PHE A 350 -6.52 13.94 16.89
N LEU A 351 -6.67 13.65 18.19
CA LEU A 351 -7.68 14.25 19.08
C LEU A 351 -7.12 14.95 20.33
N ARG A 352 -5.91 15.51 20.27
CA ARG A 352 -5.48 16.49 21.29
C ARG A 352 -4.92 17.74 20.65
N GLN A 353 -5.82 18.69 20.40
CA GLN A 353 -5.68 20.11 20.74
C GLN A 353 -6.88 20.86 20.16
N ALA A 354 -7.97 20.86 20.92
CA ALA A 354 -9.00 21.88 20.82
C ALA A 354 -9.43 22.28 22.24
N ASP A 355 -8.44 22.62 23.08
CA ASP A 355 -8.68 23.45 24.26
C ASP A 355 -8.03 24.80 23.97
N GLY A 356 -8.84 25.66 23.33
CA GLY A 356 -8.52 27.04 23.02
C GLY A 356 -9.85 27.74 22.69
N PRO A 357 -10.11 28.92 23.27
CA PRO A 357 -11.45 29.49 23.31
C PRO A 357 -11.99 29.70 21.89
N ALA A 358 -13.26 29.32 21.73
CA ALA A 358 -14.05 29.54 20.54
C ALA A 358 -14.15 31.04 20.24
N ASP A 359 -13.27 31.55 19.38
CA ASP A 359 -13.63 32.71 18.58
C ASP A 359 -12.72 32.91 17.37
N ARG A 360 -13.35 33.22 16.24
CA ARG A 360 -12.76 33.63 14.95
C ARG A 360 -12.03 32.55 14.13
N LEU A 361 -12.79 31.74 13.39
CA LEU A 361 -12.43 31.29 12.03
C LEU A 361 -13.64 30.71 11.27
N ARG A 362 -14.78 31.43 11.30
CA ARG A 362 -15.79 31.31 10.23
C ARG A 362 -15.36 32.21 9.07
N ARG A 363 -14.61 31.66 8.13
CA ARG A 363 -14.53 32.07 6.71
C ARG A 363 -13.40 31.28 6.08
N LEU A 364 -13.75 30.24 5.33
CA LEU A 364 -13.04 29.74 4.14
C LEU A 364 -13.78 28.51 3.62
N LEU A 365 -15.00 28.75 3.12
CA LEU A 365 -15.63 27.83 2.17
C LEU A 365 -16.13 28.70 1.01
N TYR A 366 -15.57 28.42 -0.16
CA TYR A 366 -16.16 28.60 -1.49
C TYR A 366 -16.47 30.04 -1.98
N GLN A 367 -15.71 30.50 -2.97
CA GLN A 367 -16.20 31.47 -3.96
C GLN A 367 -15.94 30.91 -5.37
N PRO A 368 -16.98 30.71 -6.19
CA PRO A 368 -16.82 30.37 -7.60
C PRO A 368 -16.45 31.63 -8.40
N ARG A 369 -15.56 31.48 -9.39
CA ARG A 369 -15.22 32.54 -10.34
C ARG A 369 -16.42 32.84 -11.23
N GLY A 370 -16.91 34.09 -11.19
CA GLY A 370 -17.86 34.65 -12.13
C GLY A 370 -17.24 35.79 -12.92
N SER A 371 -17.45 35.70 -14.24
CA SER A 371 -17.32 36.67 -15.34
C SER A 371 -17.06 38.15 -15.01
N GLY A 372 -16.15 38.75 -15.78
CA GLY A 372 -15.92 40.19 -15.82
C GLY A 372 -16.96 40.97 -16.63
N SER A 373 -17.04 42.26 -16.31
CA SER A 373 -17.42 43.37 -17.17
C SER A 373 -17.02 44.65 -16.45
N GLY A 374 -16.21 45.50 -17.10
CA GLY A 374 -15.69 46.76 -16.59
C GLY A 374 -14.42 47.13 -17.32
#